data_AF-A0A3R9UFB0-F1
#
_entry.id   AF-A0A3R9UFB0-F1
#
_cell.length_a   1.000
_cell.length_b   1.000
_cell.length_c   1.000
_cell.angle_alpha   90.00
_cell.angle_beta   90.00
_cell.angle_gamma   90.00
#
_symmetry.space_group_name_H-M   'P 1'
#
loop_
_entity.id
_entity.type
_entity.pdbx_description
1 polymer ?
#
loop_
_entity_poly.entity_id
_entity_poly.type
_entity_poly.pdbx_seq_one_letter_code
_entity_poly.pdbx_strand_id
1 'polypeptide(L)'
;MAGEKSTIIYTLTDEAPLLATYSLLPIIETFTKPAGIEIVKSDISVAARVLAEFADYLSEEQKVSDNLAELGRLTQDPDTNIIKLPNISASVAQLTACIKELQSKGYAIPDYPENPATEEEKTIKARYGKCLGSAVNPVLREGNSDRRAPAAVKNYAKKHPHSMSEWKQWSQTHVSHMEEGDFYHGEKSMTLDRPRNVKMELITNSGKSIVLKPKVALQ
;
A
#
# COMPACT_ATOMS: atom_id res chain seq x y z
N MET A 1 3.90 6.77 -32.92
CA MET A 1 5.37 6.79 -32.84
C MET A 1 5.82 5.35 -32.77
N ALA A 2 6.45 4.83 -33.83
CA ALA A 2 6.93 3.45 -33.85
C ALA A 2 8.38 3.46 -33.38
N GLY A 3 8.65 3.00 -32.15
CA GLY A 3 10.03 2.91 -31.65
C GLY A 3 10.23 2.73 -30.15
N GLU A 4 9.24 2.99 -29.29
CA GLU A 4 9.40 2.75 -27.86
C GLU A 4 9.13 1.29 -27.51
N LYS A 5 10.07 0.67 -26.79
CA LYS A 5 9.91 -0.70 -26.30
C LYS A 5 8.76 -0.73 -25.31
N SER A 6 7.80 -1.62 -25.55
CA SER A 6 6.71 -1.87 -24.58
C SER A 6 7.32 -2.30 -23.25
N THR A 7 6.95 -1.62 -22.17
CA THR A 7 7.50 -1.89 -20.84
C THR A 7 6.45 -2.50 -19.92
N ILE A 8 6.88 -3.47 -19.11
CA ILE A 8 6.10 -3.98 -17.97
C ILE A 8 6.88 -3.68 -16.71
N ILE A 9 6.26 -2.98 -15.78
CA ILE A 9 6.80 -2.71 -14.47
C ILE A 9 6.48 -3.91 -13.56
N TYR A 10 7.52 -4.51 -12.97
CA TYR A 10 7.40 -5.62 -12.04
C TYR A 10 7.78 -5.16 -10.64
N THR A 11 6.82 -5.18 -9.71
CA THR A 11 7.07 -4.69 -8.36
C THR A 11 7.94 -5.66 -7.57
N LEU A 12 9.05 -5.18 -6.99
CA LEU A 12 9.75 -5.90 -5.93
C LEU A 12 9.08 -5.54 -4.61
N THR A 13 8.71 -6.56 -3.84
CA THR A 13 7.89 -6.42 -2.62
C THR A 13 8.62 -7.03 -1.43
N ASP A 14 7.88 -7.67 -0.52
CA ASP A 14 8.42 -8.19 0.74
C ASP A 14 8.30 -9.72 0.81
N GLU A 15 9.00 -10.32 1.77
CA GLU A 15 8.81 -11.71 2.24
C GLU A 15 8.75 -12.77 1.11
N ALA A 16 7.76 -13.67 1.14
CA ALA A 16 7.66 -14.79 0.22
C ALA A 16 7.50 -14.36 -1.26
N PRO A 17 6.67 -13.37 -1.61
CA PRO A 17 6.61 -12.85 -2.98
C PRO A 17 7.95 -12.31 -3.50
N LEU A 18 8.76 -11.68 -2.65
CA LEU A 18 10.10 -11.22 -3.05
C LEU A 18 11.02 -12.40 -3.36
N LEU A 19 11.04 -13.43 -2.50
CA LEU A 19 11.83 -14.64 -2.75
C LEU A 19 11.40 -15.34 -4.05
N ALA A 20 10.09 -15.46 -4.29
CA ALA A 20 9.56 -16.02 -5.51
C ALA A 20 9.97 -15.19 -6.75
N THR A 21 10.02 -13.86 -6.60
CA THR A 21 10.46 -12.95 -7.67
C THR A 21 11.90 -13.20 -8.09
N TYR A 22 12.82 -13.43 -7.14
CA TYR A 22 14.21 -13.76 -7.46
C TYR A 22 14.36 -15.04 -8.32
N SER A 23 13.41 -15.97 -8.21
CA SER A 23 13.38 -17.19 -9.02
C SER A 23 12.68 -16.99 -10.37
N LEU A 24 11.49 -16.38 -10.35
CA LEU A 24 10.59 -16.33 -11.51
C LEU A 24 10.92 -15.19 -12.48
N LEU A 25 11.39 -14.04 -11.98
CA LEU A 25 11.59 -12.85 -12.79
C LEU A 25 12.62 -13.03 -13.92
N PRO A 26 13.78 -13.69 -13.71
CA PRO A 26 14.72 -13.96 -14.80
C PRO A 26 14.13 -14.82 -15.93
N ILE A 27 13.20 -15.72 -15.58
CA ILE A 27 12.46 -16.52 -16.56
C ILE A 27 11.53 -15.60 -17.37
N ILE A 28 10.73 -14.76 -16.71
CA ILE A 28 9.86 -13.79 -17.39
C ILE A 28 10.66 -12.92 -18.36
N GLU A 29 11.74 -12.29 -17.88
CA GLU A 29 12.64 -11.45 -18.71
C GLU A 29 13.15 -12.17 -19.96
N THR A 30 13.53 -13.45 -19.83
CA THR A 30 14.03 -14.26 -20.95
C THR A 30 12.94 -14.50 -21.99
N PHE A 31 11.71 -14.78 -21.56
CA PHE A 31 10.59 -15.07 -22.46
C PHE A 31 9.97 -13.83 -23.11
N THR A 32 10.07 -12.66 -22.47
CA THR A 32 9.54 -11.40 -23.01
C THR A 32 10.51 -10.71 -23.98
N LYS A 33 11.83 -10.95 -23.85
CA LYS A 33 12.86 -10.32 -24.68
C LYS A 33 12.66 -10.49 -26.20
N PRO A 34 12.32 -11.68 -26.75
CA PRO A 34 12.09 -11.83 -28.19
C PRO A 34 10.87 -11.06 -28.72
N ALA A 35 9.92 -10.74 -27.83
CA ALA A 35 8.74 -9.92 -28.16
C ALA A 35 9.03 -8.40 -28.09
N GLY A 36 10.25 -8.00 -27.74
CA GLY A 36 10.62 -6.59 -27.57
C GLY A 36 9.99 -5.94 -26.33
N ILE A 37 9.56 -6.74 -25.35
CA ILE A 37 8.97 -6.27 -24.11
C ILE A 37 10.05 -6.19 -23.03
N GLU A 38 10.25 -5.00 -22.48
CA GLU A 38 11.18 -4.73 -21.40
C GLU A 38 10.51 -4.91 -20.03
N ILE A 39 11.22 -5.52 -19.09
CA ILE A 39 10.77 -5.64 -17.70
C ILE A 39 11.56 -4.67 -16.84
N VAL A 40 10.86 -3.70 -16.25
CA VAL A 40 11.46 -2.70 -15.34
C VAL A 40 11.10 -3.04 -13.91
N LYS A 41 12.10 -3.13 -13.04
CA LYS A 41 11.91 -3.48 -11.62
C LYS A 41 11.62 -2.21 -10.84
N SER A 42 10.62 -2.26 -9.95
CA SER A 42 10.28 -1.14 -9.08
C SER A 42 10.13 -1.63 -7.65
N ASP A 43 11.06 -1.26 -6.77
CA ASP A 43 11.03 -1.67 -5.37
C ASP A 43 10.06 -0.81 -4.56
N ILE A 44 9.06 -1.46 -3.97
CA ILE A 44 8.03 -0.89 -3.11
C ILE A 44 7.95 -1.61 -1.75
N SER A 45 8.99 -2.35 -1.40
CA SER A 45 9.15 -2.99 -0.09
C SER A 45 9.04 -1.97 1.05
N VAL A 46 8.77 -2.44 2.27
CA VAL A 46 8.78 -1.57 3.46
C VAL A 46 10.13 -0.86 3.59
N ALA A 47 11.23 -1.58 3.36
CA ALA A 47 12.57 -1.03 3.44
C ALA A 47 12.80 0.09 2.42
N ALA A 48 12.49 -0.14 1.14
CA ALA A 48 12.66 0.86 0.09
C ALA A 48 11.83 2.12 0.35
N ARG A 49 10.57 1.96 0.81
CA ARG A 49 9.70 3.11 1.14
C ARG A 49 10.21 3.90 2.33
N VAL A 50 10.74 3.23 3.36
CA VAL A 50 11.37 3.91 4.51
C VAL A 50 12.61 4.68 4.07
N LEU A 51 13.49 4.07 3.28
CA LEU A 51 14.71 4.73 2.80
C LEU A 51 14.39 5.93 1.90
N ALA A 52 13.41 5.81 1.01
CA ALA A 52 12.95 6.91 0.16
C ALA A 52 12.37 8.07 1.00
N GLU A 53 11.54 7.76 2.01
CA GLU A 53 10.95 8.80 2.87
C GLU A 53 12.00 9.53 3.69
N PHE A 54 13.12 8.90 4.09
CA PHE A 54 14.18 9.48 4.93
C PHE A 54 15.50 9.72 4.17
N ALA A 55 15.44 10.02 2.88
CA ALA A 55 16.62 10.22 2.04
C ALA A 55 17.59 11.32 2.56
N ASP A 56 17.10 12.29 3.33
CA ASP A 56 17.87 13.33 4.01
C ASP A 56 18.79 12.82 5.14
N TYR A 57 18.54 11.61 5.65
CA TYR A 57 19.39 10.94 6.66
C TYR A 57 20.45 10.01 6.03
N LEU A 58 20.47 9.91 4.70
CA LEU A 58 21.27 8.91 3.97
C LEU A 58 22.42 9.56 3.21
N SER A 59 23.54 8.83 3.08
CA SER A 59 24.61 9.21 2.14
C SER A 59 24.12 9.10 0.70
N GLU A 60 24.82 9.73 -0.25
CA GLU A 60 24.43 9.66 -1.67
C GLU A 60 24.37 8.22 -2.21
N GLU A 61 25.24 7.33 -1.71
CA GLU A 61 25.29 5.93 -2.11
C GLU A 61 24.16 5.09 -1.50
N GLN A 62 23.58 5.54 -0.38
CA GLN A 62 22.50 4.86 0.33
C GLN A 62 21.11 5.30 -0.14
N LYS A 63 21.01 6.45 -0.80
CA LYS A 63 19.73 6.99 -1.29
C LYS A 63 19.12 6.06 -2.33
N VAL A 64 17.80 5.92 -2.24
CA VAL A 64 16.97 5.21 -3.20
C VAL A 64 15.90 6.16 -3.73
N SER A 65 15.45 5.94 -4.96
CA SER A 65 14.34 6.70 -5.54
C SER A 65 13.02 6.41 -4.83
N ASP A 66 12.15 7.40 -4.73
CA ASP A 66 10.75 7.19 -4.31
C ASP A 66 9.94 6.56 -5.45
N ASN A 67 10.12 5.24 -5.57
CA ASN A 67 9.45 4.45 -6.60
C ASN A 67 7.93 4.45 -6.43
N LEU A 68 7.40 4.58 -5.20
CA LEU A 68 5.95 4.57 -5.02
C LEU A 68 5.32 5.86 -5.57
N ALA A 69 5.96 7.01 -5.33
CA ALA A 69 5.54 8.27 -5.95
C ALA A 69 5.64 8.21 -7.48
N GLU A 70 6.73 7.65 -8.02
CA GLU A 70 6.88 7.50 -9.47
C GLU A 70 5.83 6.55 -10.08
N LEU A 71 5.53 5.42 -9.43
CA LEU A 71 4.45 4.54 -9.87
C LEU A 71 3.09 5.24 -9.81
N GLY A 72 2.84 6.08 -8.81
CA GLY A 72 1.63 6.90 -8.72
C GLY A 72 1.53 7.96 -9.81
N ARG A 73 2.66 8.44 -10.33
CA ARG A 73 2.67 9.29 -11.53
C ARG A 73 2.36 8.47 -12.78
N LEU A 74 2.97 7.29 -12.90
CA LEU A 74 2.81 6.39 -14.04
C LEU A 74 1.39 5.82 -14.15
N THR A 75 0.65 5.67 -13.05
CA THR A 75 -0.77 5.24 -13.12
C THR A 75 -1.68 6.23 -13.86
N GLN A 76 -1.23 7.47 -14.06
CA GLN A 76 -1.94 8.48 -14.87
C GLN A 76 -1.57 8.42 -16.36
N ASP A 77 -0.58 7.61 -16.72
CA ASP A 77 -0.12 7.41 -18.10
C ASP A 77 -0.84 6.21 -18.74
N PRO A 78 -1.52 6.39 -19.89
CA PRO A 78 -2.25 5.32 -20.56
C PRO A 78 -1.38 4.15 -21.04
N ASP A 79 -0.07 4.36 -21.21
CA ASP A 79 0.86 3.33 -21.69
C ASP A 79 1.47 2.50 -20.54
N THR A 80 1.08 2.79 -19.28
CA THR A 80 1.60 2.09 -18.10
C THR A 80 1.03 0.68 -17.94
N ASN A 81 1.92 -0.29 -17.78
CA ASN A 81 1.59 -1.67 -17.46
C ASN A 81 2.34 -2.13 -16.20
N ILE A 82 1.60 -2.38 -15.11
CA ILE A 82 2.17 -2.76 -13.80
C ILE A 82 1.69 -4.15 -13.39
N ILE A 83 2.64 -5.05 -13.12
CA ILE A 83 2.41 -6.30 -12.39
C ILE A 83 2.70 -6.05 -10.91
N LYS A 84 1.62 -5.97 -10.11
CA LYS A 84 1.68 -5.73 -8.66
C LYS A 84 1.59 -7.04 -7.88
N LEU A 85 2.66 -7.37 -7.16
CA LEU A 85 2.71 -8.53 -6.25
C LEU A 85 2.21 -8.15 -4.85
N PRO A 86 1.80 -9.10 -3.99
CA PRO A 86 1.46 -8.80 -2.59
C PRO A 86 2.63 -8.15 -1.85
N ASN A 87 2.35 -7.12 -1.05
CA ASN A 87 3.34 -6.41 -0.23
C ASN A 87 2.82 -6.24 1.20
N ILE A 88 3.72 -5.93 2.14
CA ILE A 88 3.36 -5.67 3.53
C ILE A 88 2.63 -4.33 3.65
N SER A 89 1.45 -4.36 4.26
CA SER A 89 0.83 -3.19 4.89
C SER A 89 1.32 -3.11 6.35
N ALA A 90 2.38 -2.34 6.59
CA ALA A 90 3.17 -2.48 7.82
C ALA A 90 2.38 -2.10 9.07
N SER A 91 2.33 -3.00 10.04
CA SER A 91 2.02 -2.66 11.43
C SER A 91 3.16 -1.85 12.05
N VAL A 92 2.91 -1.21 13.20
CA VAL A 92 3.97 -0.52 13.97
C VAL A 92 5.11 -1.47 14.31
N ALA A 93 4.81 -2.68 14.75
CA ALA A 93 5.84 -3.67 15.10
C ALA A 93 6.73 -4.05 13.90
N GLN A 94 6.13 -4.26 12.73
CA GLN A 94 6.88 -4.56 11.50
C GLN A 94 7.72 -3.37 11.04
N LEU A 95 7.20 -2.15 11.14
CA LEU A 95 7.96 -0.95 10.81
C LEU A 95 9.18 -0.80 11.75
N THR A 96 8.98 -0.92 13.06
CA THR A 96 10.09 -0.85 14.04
C THR A 96 11.14 -1.94 13.80
N ALA A 97 10.73 -3.15 13.42
CA ALA A 97 11.66 -4.22 13.06
C ALA A 97 12.47 -3.87 11.80
N CYS A 98 11.81 -3.35 10.76
CA CYS A 98 12.47 -2.88 9.53
C CYS A 98 13.49 -1.77 9.81
N ILE A 99 13.11 -0.77 10.64
CA ILE A 99 14.00 0.33 11.03
C ILE A 99 15.25 -0.22 11.72
N LYS A 100 15.09 -1.12 12.70
CA LYS A 100 16.22 -1.74 13.40
C LYS A 100 17.12 -2.53 12.46
N GLU A 101 16.54 -3.28 11.52
CA GLU A 101 17.31 -4.01 10.52
C GLU A 101 18.11 -3.07 9.62
N LEU A 102 17.50 -1.99 9.12
CA LEU A 102 18.18 -0.96 8.32
C LEU A 102 19.30 -0.27 9.13
N GLN A 103 19.04 0.13 10.37
CA GLN A 103 20.05 0.73 11.24
C GLN A 103 21.24 -0.22 11.46
N SER A 104 21.00 -1.51 11.67
CA SER A 104 22.06 -2.52 11.78
C SER A 104 22.90 -2.71 10.50
N LYS A 105 22.34 -2.31 9.34
CA LYS A 105 23.02 -2.28 8.05
C LYS A 105 23.69 -0.92 7.75
N GLY A 106 23.69 0.01 8.70
CA GLY A 106 24.39 1.29 8.61
C GLY A 106 23.57 2.44 8.02
N TYR A 107 22.25 2.30 7.88
CA TYR A 107 21.38 3.42 7.49
C TYR A 107 21.04 4.26 8.72
N ALA A 108 21.47 5.52 8.74
CA ALA A 108 21.34 6.42 9.89
C ALA A 108 19.93 7.04 10.04
N ILE A 109 18.87 6.26 9.77
CA ILE A 109 17.48 6.70 9.88
C ILE A 109 17.02 6.74 11.35
N PRO A 110 16.15 7.68 11.73
CA PRO A 110 15.73 7.85 13.12
C PRO A 110 14.83 6.71 13.60
N ASP A 111 14.80 6.48 14.90
CA ASP A 111 13.84 5.55 15.52
C ASP A 111 12.39 6.02 15.34
N TYR A 112 11.43 5.10 15.41
CA TYR A 112 10.02 5.44 15.41
C TYR A 112 9.57 5.95 16.80
N PRO A 113 9.15 7.22 16.94
CA PRO A 113 8.76 7.77 18.24
C PRO A 113 7.29 7.41 18.53
N GLU A 114 7.08 6.39 19.36
CA GLU A 114 5.73 5.96 19.74
C GLU A 114 4.93 7.07 20.43
N ASN A 115 5.59 7.81 21.34
CA ASN A 115 5.00 8.91 22.11
C ASN A 115 5.80 10.20 21.89
N PRO A 116 5.57 10.93 20.78
CA PRO A 116 6.36 12.10 20.42
C PRO A 116 6.05 13.28 21.37
N ALA A 117 7.08 13.80 22.02
CA ALA A 117 7.04 14.95 22.91
C ALA A 117 7.54 16.24 22.22
N THR A 118 8.40 16.13 21.21
CA THR A 118 8.97 17.27 20.48
C THR A 118 8.35 17.44 19.09
N GLU A 119 8.47 18.63 18.50
CA GLU A 119 8.02 18.88 17.12
C GLU A 119 8.80 18.05 16.09
N GLU A 120 10.08 17.78 16.37
CA GLU A 120 10.91 16.90 15.54
C GLU A 120 10.39 15.46 15.58
N GLU A 121 10.10 14.92 16.76
CA GLU A 121 9.53 13.58 16.90
C GLU A 121 8.14 13.47 16.25
N LYS A 122 7.30 14.52 16.35
CA LYS A 122 6.02 14.57 15.65
C LYS A 122 6.21 14.52 14.14
N THR A 123 7.22 15.21 13.63
CA THR A 123 7.56 15.23 12.20
C THR A 123 8.05 13.85 11.75
N ILE A 124 8.96 13.22 12.49
CA ILE A 124 9.45 11.86 12.22
C ILE A 124 8.29 10.85 12.24
N LYS A 125 7.41 10.92 13.25
CA LYS A 125 6.22 10.07 13.32
C LYS A 125 5.29 10.25 12.12
N ALA A 126 5.08 11.50 11.68
CA ALA A 126 4.24 11.80 10.53
C ALA A 126 4.83 11.23 9.23
N ARG A 127 6.15 11.34 9.04
CA ARG A 127 6.88 10.74 7.90
C ARG A 127 6.74 9.22 7.88
N TYR A 128 7.05 8.56 9.00
CA TYR A 128 6.81 7.11 9.14
C TYR A 128 5.34 6.72 8.97
N GLY A 129 4.40 7.60 9.34
CA GLY A 129 2.97 7.44 9.09
C GLY A 129 2.62 7.18 7.62
N LYS A 130 3.39 7.73 6.68
CA LYS A 130 3.23 7.46 5.24
C LYS A 130 3.68 6.05 4.84
N CYS A 131 4.53 5.41 5.65
CA CYS A 131 5.02 4.06 5.42
C CYS A 131 4.16 2.97 6.09
N LEU A 132 3.31 3.36 7.06
CA LEU A 132 2.43 2.49 7.83
C LEU A 132 1.16 2.10 7.06
N GLY A 133 0.63 0.93 7.42
CA GLY A 133 -0.64 0.43 6.88
C GLY A 133 -0.62 0.27 5.37
N SER A 134 -1.78 0.44 4.73
CA SER A 134 -1.93 0.25 3.28
C SER A 134 -1.48 1.49 2.51
N ALA A 135 -0.18 1.80 2.53
CA ALA A 135 0.39 2.94 1.81
C ALA A 135 0.40 2.78 0.28
N VAL A 136 0.60 1.55 -0.21
CA VAL A 136 0.81 1.30 -1.65
C VAL A 136 -0.50 1.28 -2.45
N ASN A 137 -1.52 0.55 -1.99
CA ASN A 137 -2.75 0.36 -2.77
C ASN A 137 -3.49 1.67 -3.12
N PRO A 138 -3.61 2.66 -2.21
CA PRO A 138 -4.26 3.93 -2.52
C PRO A 138 -3.56 4.73 -3.62
N VAL A 139 -2.26 4.49 -3.85
CA VAL A 139 -1.48 5.15 -4.90
C VAL A 139 -1.62 4.43 -6.24
N LEU A 140 -1.67 3.09 -6.23
CA LEU A 140 -1.68 2.30 -7.46
C LEU A 140 -3.08 2.04 -8.03
N ARG A 141 -4.15 2.19 -7.24
CA ARG A 141 -5.52 1.83 -7.65
C ARG A 141 -6.28 3.02 -8.21
N GLU A 142 -5.79 3.55 -9.32
CA GLU A 142 -6.43 4.63 -10.09
C GLU A 142 -7.50 4.09 -11.05
N GLY A 143 -8.32 3.17 -10.54
CA GLY A 143 -9.34 2.45 -11.30
C GLY A 143 -10.15 1.50 -10.43
N ASN A 144 -11.19 0.90 -11.03
CA ASN A 144 -12.05 -0.06 -10.36
C ASN A 144 -11.45 -1.49 -10.40
N SER A 145 -12.06 -2.41 -9.64
CA SER A 145 -11.56 -3.78 -9.48
C SER A 145 -12.35 -4.80 -10.32
N ASP A 146 -11.70 -5.48 -11.26
CA ASP A 146 -12.18 -6.77 -11.83
C ASP A 146 -11.50 -7.94 -11.11
N ARG A 147 -12.26 -8.70 -10.31
CA ARG A 147 -11.75 -9.87 -9.57
C ARG A 147 -12.61 -11.09 -9.82
N ARG A 148 -12.00 -12.16 -10.32
CA ARG A 148 -12.66 -13.43 -10.63
C ARG A 148 -11.68 -14.60 -10.58
N ALA A 149 -12.17 -15.79 -10.22
CA ALA A 149 -11.40 -17.02 -10.30
C ALA A 149 -11.18 -17.42 -11.78
N PRO A 150 -9.94 -17.66 -12.24
CA PRO A 150 -9.69 -18.08 -13.62
C PRO A 150 -10.35 -19.44 -13.95
N ALA A 151 -10.79 -19.63 -15.19
CA ALA A 151 -11.47 -20.87 -15.61
C ALA A 151 -10.60 -22.12 -15.42
N ALA A 152 -9.30 -22.02 -15.71
CA ALA A 152 -8.34 -23.10 -15.47
C ALA A 152 -8.28 -23.50 -13.99
N VAL A 153 -8.21 -22.53 -13.08
CA VAL A 153 -8.21 -22.75 -11.62
C VAL A 153 -9.52 -23.37 -11.16
N LYS A 154 -10.67 -22.88 -11.66
CA LYS A 154 -11.98 -23.43 -11.31
C LYS A 154 -12.14 -24.88 -11.77
N ASN A 155 -11.68 -25.20 -12.98
CA ASN A 155 -11.73 -26.56 -13.52
C ASN A 155 -10.78 -27.50 -12.78
N TYR A 156 -9.60 -27.01 -12.37
CA TYR A 156 -8.69 -27.76 -11.51
C TYR A 156 -9.33 -28.08 -10.16
N ALA A 157 -9.93 -27.08 -9.49
CA ALA A 157 -10.61 -27.29 -8.21
C ALA A 157 -11.81 -28.25 -8.28
N LYS A 158 -12.48 -28.36 -9.45
CA LYS A 158 -13.53 -29.38 -9.67
C LYS A 158 -12.96 -30.80 -9.72
N LYS A 159 -11.78 -30.98 -10.31
CA LYS A 159 -11.09 -32.29 -10.43
C LYS A 159 -10.36 -32.68 -9.14
N HIS A 160 -9.89 -31.68 -8.40
CA HIS A 160 -9.15 -31.82 -7.16
C HIS A 160 -9.82 -30.98 -6.06
N PRO A 161 -11.00 -31.41 -5.59
CA PRO A 161 -11.73 -30.68 -4.56
C PRO A 161 -10.86 -30.60 -3.29
N HIS A 162 -10.72 -29.40 -2.75
CA HIS A 162 -10.10 -29.20 -1.45
C HIS A 162 -11.03 -29.65 -0.33
N SER A 163 -10.47 -29.92 0.84
CA SER A 163 -11.23 -30.33 2.02
C SER A 163 -12.26 -29.26 2.39
N MET A 164 -13.53 -29.66 2.41
CA MET A 164 -14.64 -28.86 2.91
C MET A 164 -15.27 -29.63 4.06
N SER A 165 -15.18 -29.08 5.26
CA SER A 165 -15.78 -29.70 6.44
C SER A 165 -17.30 -29.63 6.37
N GLU A 166 -17.95 -30.67 6.89
CA GLU A 166 -19.41 -30.72 7.01
C GLU A 166 -19.92 -29.59 7.92
N TRP A 167 -20.94 -28.88 7.48
CA TRP A 167 -21.68 -27.95 8.31
C TRP A 167 -22.81 -28.68 9.05
N LYS A 168 -22.71 -28.73 10.37
CA LYS A 168 -23.72 -29.35 11.24
C LYS A 168 -24.88 -28.39 11.48
N GLN A 169 -26.10 -28.92 11.46
CA GLN A 169 -27.32 -28.12 11.72
C GLN A 169 -27.36 -27.53 13.15
N TRP A 170 -26.65 -28.16 14.10
CA TRP A 170 -26.53 -27.68 15.48
C TRP A 170 -25.33 -26.72 15.69
N SER A 171 -24.74 -26.18 14.61
CA SER A 171 -23.69 -25.16 14.73
C SER A 171 -24.23 -23.92 15.44
N GLN A 172 -23.53 -23.49 16.48
CA GLN A 172 -23.84 -22.26 17.22
C GLN A 172 -22.99 -21.07 16.76
N THR A 173 -22.13 -21.26 15.75
CA THR A 173 -21.34 -20.16 15.16
C THR A 173 -22.28 -19.13 14.58
N HIS A 174 -22.16 -17.89 15.06
CA HIS A 174 -22.91 -16.74 14.58
C HIS A 174 -21.99 -15.51 14.55
N VAL A 175 -22.39 -14.51 13.78
CA VAL A 175 -21.80 -13.17 13.86
C VAL A 175 -22.58 -12.39 14.91
N SER A 176 -21.86 -11.75 15.82
CA SER A 176 -22.41 -10.74 16.73
C SER A 176 -21.78 -9.40 16.36
N HIS A 177 -22.61 -8.38 16.22
CA HIS A 177 -22.21 -7.01 15.88
C HIS A 177 -22.98 -6.03 16.77
N MET A 178 -22.55 -4.77 16.81
CA MET A 178 -23.24 -3.73 17.55
C MET A 178 -24.65 -3.51 16.98
N GLU A 179 -25.63 -3.34 17.85
CA GLU A 179 -27.03 -3.05 17.48
C GLU A 179 -27.32 -1.54 17.42
N GLU A 180 -26.43 -0.72 17.99
CA GLU A 180 -26.47 0.75 17.93
C GLU A 180 -25.09 1.34 18.23
N GLY A 181 -24.87 2.61 17.89
CA GLY A 181 -23.67 3.37 18.29
C GLY A 181 -22.39 3.08 17.48
N ASP A 182 -22.48 2.30 16.40
CA ASP A 182 -21.37 2.10 15.45
C ASP A 182 -21.42 3.09 14.28
N PHE A 183 -20.49 2.93 13.32
CA PHE A 183 -20.45 3.77 12.13
C PHE A 183 -21.71 3.66 11.27
N TYR A 184 -22.33 2.48 11.17
CA TYR A 184 -23.52 2.28 10.35
C TYR A 184 -24.70 3.08 10.88
N HIS A 185 -24.94 3.03 12.20
CA HIS A 185 -26.04 3.75 12.83
C HIS A 185 -25.82 5.27 12.85
N GLY A 186 -24.56 5.71 12.97
CA GLY A 186 -24.20 7.13 13.01
C GLY A 186 -23.96 7.79 11.64
N GLU A 187 -24.03 7.04 10.54
CA GLU A 187 -23.66 7.54 9.22
C GLU A 187 -24.57 8.70 8.78
N LYS A 188 -23.95 9.78 8.31
CA LYS A 188 -24.62 10.86 7.58
C LYS A 188 -23.87 11.06 6.27
N SER A 189 -24.63 11.11 5.18
CA SER A 189 -24.09 11.26 3.84
C SER A 189 -24.86 12.33 3.07
N MET A 190 -24.18 13.01 2.14
CA MET A 190 -24.79 13.91 1.17
C MET A 190 -24.03 13.86 -0.15
N THR A 191 -24.70 14.13 -1.25
CA THR A 191 -24.08 14.38 -2.55
C THR A 191 -23.92 15.89 -2.75
N LEU A 192 -22.77 16.32 -3.29
CA LEU A 192 -22.53 17.73 -3.57
C LEU A 192 -23.17 18.17 -4.88
N ASP A 193 -23.59 19.44 -4.92
CA ASP A 193 -24.13 20.12 -6.10
C ASP A 193 -23.07 20.92 -6.88
N ARG A 194 -21.90 21.14 -6.27
CA ARG A 194 -20.76 21.87 -6.83
C ARG A 194 -19.47 21.60 -6.02
N PRO A 195 -18.29 21.86 -6.59
CA PRO A 195 -17.01 21.77 -5.89
C PRO A 195 -16.95 22.66 -4.64
N ARG A 196 -16.38 22.14 -3.54
CA ARG A 196 -16.27 22.85 -2.25
C ARG A 196 -14.95 22.54 -1.57
N ASN A 197 -14.44 23.51 -0.80
CA ASN A 197 -13.40 23.26 0.19
C ASN A 197 -14.04 23.19 1.56
N VAL A 198 -13.86 22.07 2.27
CA VAL A 198 -14.39 21.86 3.62
C VAL A 198 -13.26 21.72 4.64
N LYS A 199 -13.59 21.93 5.90
CA LYS A 199 -12.71 21.78 7.06
C LYS A 199 -13.38 20.80 8.04
N MET A 200 -12.60 19.91 8.64
CA MET A 200 -13.07 19.03 9.70
C MET A 200 -12.65 19.64 11.05
N GLU A 201 -13.62 20.07 11.85
CA GLU A 201 -13.39 20.63 13.18
C GLU A 201 -14.26 19.98 14.24
N LEU A 202 -13.71 19.87 15.45
CA LEU A 202 -14.42 19.47 16.65
C LEU A 202 -14.70 20.72 17.47
N ILE A 203 -15.98 21.02 17.70
CA ILE A 203 -16.40 22.04 18.65
C ILE A 203 -16.59 21.36 20.01
N THR A 204 -15.78 21.72 21.00
CA THR A 204 -15.85 21.14 22.34
C THR A 204 -17.04 21.70 23.13
N ASN A 205 -17.39 21.05 24.24
CA ASN A 205 -18.43 21.54 25.17
C ASN A 205 -18.10 22.93 25.75
N SER A 206 -16.84 23.35 25.75
CA SER A 206 -16.42 24.69 26.15
C SER A 206 -16.56 25.75 25.03
N GLY A 207 -17.01 25.37 23.84
CA GLY A 207 -17.11 26.22 22.67
C GLY A 207 -15.79 26.41 21.91
N LYS A 208 -14.69 25.77 22.34
CA LYS A 208 -13.39 25.85 21.65
C LYS A 208 -13.43 25.00 20.37
N SER A 209 -12.99 25.58 19.26
CA SER A 209 -12.77 24.83 18.01
C SER A 209 -11.38 24.19 17.99
N ILE A 210 -11.34 22.89 17.68
CA ILE A 210 -10.13 22.13 17.40
C ILE A 210 -10.18 21.69 15.94
N VAL A 211 -9.27 22.21 15.12
CA VAL A 211 -9.17 21.84 13.70
C VAL A 211 -8.46 20.50 13.58
N LEU A 212 -9.18 19.47 13.13
CA LEU A 212 -8.65 18.13 12.91
C LEU A 212 -8.05 18.00 11.51
N LYS A 213 -8.71 18.60 10.51
CA LYS A 213 -8.20 18.67 9.14
C LYS A 213 -8.56 20.04 8.53
N PRO A 214 -7.56 20.89 8.23
CA PRO A 214 -7.81 22.28 7.85
C PRO A 214 -8.50 22.43 6.49
N LYS A 215 -8.22 21.52 5.54
CA LYS A 215 -8.77 21.57 4.18
C LYS A 215 -8.94 20.17 3.60
N VAL A 216 -10.11 19.94 3.00
CA VAL A 216 -10.41 18.83 2.08
C VAL A 216 -11.10 19.44 0.87
N ALA A 217 -10.51 19.25 -0.31
CA ALA A 217 -11.16 19.63 -1.56
C ALA A 217 -12.12 18.51 -1.97
N LEU A 218 -13.37 18.87 -2.26
CA LEU A 218 -14.40 17.98 -2.75
C LEU A 218 -14.85 18.47 -4.14
N GLN A 219 -15.10 17.52 -5.04
CA GLN A 219 -15.55 17.78 -6.42
C GLN A 219 -17.07 17.82 -6.48
#